data_AF-A0A1V5NUN7-F1
#
_entry.id   AF-A0A1V5NUN7-F1
#
_cell.length_a   1.000
_cell.length_b   1.000
_cell.length_c   1.000
_cell.angle_alpha   90.00
_cell.angle_beta   90.00
_cell.angle_gamma   90.00
#
_symmetry.space_group_name_H-M   'P 1'
#
loop_
_entity.id
_entity.type
_entity.pdbx_description
1 polymer ?
#
loop_
_entity_poly.entity_id
_entity_poly.type
_entity_poly.pdbx_seq_one_letter_code
_entity_poly.pdbx_strand_id
1 'polypeptide(L)'
;MLVCRDGSIYTGVTTDVDRRVRQHNEGTGARYTRSRRPVRLAFTEPCGGRGDALRRELALKALNHDEKRLMILAAAAEPSACRKTSVRSGAQGSRRTTRQVKSSSRPRVPTKR
;
A
#
# COMPACT_ATOMS: atom_id res chain seq x y z
N MET A 1 -4.64 -6.78 11.16
CA MET A 1 -5.62 -6.85 12.25
C MET A 1 -7.01 -7.07 11.70
N LEU A 2 -7.78 -7.93 12.35
CA LEU A 2 -9.18 -8.21 12.03
C LEU A 2 -10.07 -7.64 13.12
N VAL A 3 -11.17 -7.01 12.75
CA VAL A 3 -12.20 -6.53 13.69
C VAL A 3 -13.39 -7.48 13.61
N CYS A 4 -13.75 -8.05 14.75
CA CYS A 4 -14.93 -8.89 14.90
C CYS A 4 -16.19 -8.03 15.08
N ARG A 5 -17.37 -8.64 14.93
CA ARG A 5 -18.67 -7.95 15.07
C ARG A 5 -18.85 -7.21 16.41
N ASP A 6 -18.27 -7.75 17.47
CA ASP A 6 -18.32 -7.25 18.84
C ASP A 6 -17.34 -6.09 19.10
N GLY A 7 -16.58 -5.66 18.10
CA GLY A 7 -15.58 -4.60 18.24
C GLY A 7 -14.24 -5.08 18.83
N SER A 8 -14.11 -6.37 19.12
CA SER A 8 -12.83 -6.97 19.50
C SER A 8 -11.87 -7.02 18.31
N ILE A 9 -10.59 -6.79 18.60
CA ILE A 9 -9.51 -6.75 17.60
C ILE A 9 -8.67 -8.02 17.72
N TYR A 10 -8.56 -8.77 16.63
CA TYR A 10 -7.66 -9.90 16.52
C TYR A 10 -6.38 -9.51 15.78
N THR A 11 -5.24 -9.74 16.43
CA THR A 11 -3.90 -9.46 15.89
C THR A 11 -3.18 -10.78 15.59
N GLY A 12 -2.58 -10.87 14.40
CA GLY A 12 -1.72 -11.99 14.02
C GLY A 12 -1.09 -11.76 12.65
N VAL A 13 -0.09 -12.57 12.33
CA VAL A 13 0.63 -12.54 11.05
C VAL A 13 0.12 -13.61 10.11
N THR A 14 0.18 -13.36 8.81
CA THR A 14 -0.12 -14.33 7.76
C THR A 14 0.56 -13.93 6.46
N THR A 15 0.85 -14.90 5.60
CA THR A 15 1.31 -14.66 4.23
C THR A 15 0.17 -14.18 3.34
N ASP A 16 -1.04 -14.72 3.55
CA ASP A 16 -2.20 -14.50 2.69
C ASP A 16 -3.36 -13.92 3.50
N VAL A 17 -3.51 -12.60 3.47
CA VAL A 17 -4.52 -11.88 4.25
C VAL A 17 -5.94 -12.24 3.79
N ASP A 18 -6.20 -12.25 2.48
CA ASP A 18 -7.53 -12.57 1.93
C ASP A 18 -7.97 -13.98 2.31
N ARG A 19 -7.04 -14.94 2.20
CA ARG A 19 -7.30 -16.33 2.61
C ARG A 19 -7.65 -16.41 4.09
N ARG A 20 -6.90 -15.69 4.94
CA ARG A 20 -7.12 -15.63 6.39
C ARG A 20 -8.51 -15.05 6.70
N VAL A 21 -8.87 -13.90 6.10
CA VAL A 21 -10.18 -13.26 6.28
C VAL A 21 -11.31 -14.22 5.88
N ARG A 22 -11.18 -14.88 4.73
CA ARG A 22 -12.16 -15.85 4.24
C ARG A 22 -12.29 -17.05 5.17
N GLN A 23 -11.20 -17.65 5.63
CA GLN A 23 -11.24 -18.76 6.60
C GLN A 23 -11.92 -18.38 7.92
N HIS A 24 -11.66 -17.17 8.43
CA HIS A 24 -12.35 -16.67 9.62
C HIS A 24 -13.84 -16.43 9.36
N ASN A 25 -14.19 -15.92 8.17
CA ASN A 25 -15.57 -15.74 7.73
C ASN A 25 -16.27 -17.04 7.34
N GLU A 26 -15.56 -18.14 7.11
CA GLU A 26 -16.06 -19.51 6.87
C GLU A 26 -16.15 -20.33 8.17
N GLY A 27 -15.47 -19.89 9.24
CA GLY A 27 -15.50 -20.53 10.56
C GLY A 27 -14.45 -21.62 10.76
N THR A 28 -13.59 -21.82 9.76
CA THR A 28 -12.42 -22.72 9.78
C THR A 28 -11.18 -22.06 10.36
N GLY A 29 -11.26 -20.76 10.68
CA GLY A 29 -10.19 -20.00 11.32
C GLY A 29 -10.03 -20.28 12.82
N ALA A 30 -9.42 -19.33 13.54
CA ALA A 30 -9.15 -19.47 14.96
C ALA A 30 -10.43 -19.69 15.80
N ARG A 31 -10.33 -20.52 16.85
CA ARG A 31 -11.44 -20.82 17.79
C ARG A 31 -12.12 -19.55 18.32
N TYR A 32 -11.32 -18.51 18.58
CA TYR A 32 -11.77 -17.22 19.10
C TYR A 32 -12.72 -16.47 18.15
N THR A 33 -12.43 -16.53 16.85
CA THR A 33 -13.18 -15.80 15.80
C THR A 33 -14.39 -16.56 15.26
N ARG A 34 -14.50 -17.87 15.55
CA ARG A 34 -15.56 -18.74 15.00
C ARG A 34 -16.97 -18.29 15.42
N SER A 35 -17.11 -17.82 16.65
CA SER A 35 -18.39 -17.35 17.22
C SER A 35 -18.67 -15.86 17.00
N ARG A 36 -17.71 -15.09 16.47
CA ARG A 36 -17.74 -13.61 16.41
C ARG A 36 -17.77 -13.09 14.97
N ARG A 37 -18.46 -13.81 14.10
CA ARG A 37 -18.64 -13.48 12.67
C ARG A 37 -19.76 -12.44 12.49
N PRO A 38 -19.67 -11.55 11.48
CA PRO A 38 -18.62 -11.44 10.45
C PRO A 38 -17.34 -10.75 10.96
N VAL A 39 -16.19 -11.13 10.42
CA VAL A 39 -14.92 -10.42 10.64
C VAL A 39 -14.59 -9.51 9.46
N ARG A 40 -14.07 -8.33 9.75
CA ARG A 40 -13.64 -7.34 8.76
C ARG A 40 -12.14 -7.11 8.86
N LEU A 41 -11.51 -6.94 7.70
CA LEU A 41 -10.12 -6.52 7.65
C LEU A 41 -10.04 -5.01 7.94
N ALA A 42 -9.26 -4.64 8.96
CA ALA A 42 -9.15 -3.24 9.39
C ALA A 42 -7.75 -2.66 9.17
N PHE A 43 -6.71 -3.49 9.26
CA PHE A 43 -5.34 -3.05 9.07
C PHE A 43 -4.47 -4.18 8.50
N THR A 44 -3.55 -3.84 7.60
CA THR A 44 -2.53 -4.75 7.06
C THR A 44 -1.25 -3.98 6.82
N GLU A 45 -0.13 -4.57 7.22
CA GLU A 45 1.20 -4.02 6.95
C GLU A 45 2.05 -5.10 6.27
N PRO A 46 2.62 -4.85 5.09
CA PRO A 46 3.56 -5.77 4.47
C PRO A 46 4.87 -5.76 5.24
N CYS A 47 5.46 -6.95 5.46
CA CYS A 47 6.74 -7.11 6.14
C CYS A 47 7.70 -7.88 5.22
N GLY A 48 8.99 -7.50 5.23
CA GLY A 48 10.00 -8.08 4.36
C GLY A 48 10.39 -9.52 4.71
N GLY A 49 10.18 -9.95 5.96
CA GLY A 49 10.51 -11.30 6.39
C GLY A 49 9.75 -11.77 7.64
N ARG A 50 9.88 -13.06 7.94
CA ARG A 50 9.24 -13.69 9.11
C ARG A 50 9.70 -13.08 10.44
N GLY A 51 10.98 -12.74 10.56
CA GLY A 51 11.53 -12.11 11.76
C GLY A 51 10.94 -10.71 12.01
N ASP A 52 10.80 -9.90 10.96
CA ASP A 52 10.18 -8.58 11.05
C ASP A 52 8.70 -8.67 11.41
N ALA A 53 7.99 -9.62 10.78
CA ALA A 53 6.58 -9.87 11.07
C ALA A 53 6.35 -10.24 12.54
N LEU A 54 7.20 -11.12 13.11
CA LEU A 54 7.09 -11.51 14.52
C LEU A 54 7.42 -10.36 15.47
N ARG A 55 8.47 -9.58 15.19
CA ARG A 55 8.82 -8.38 15.98
C ARG A 55 7.69 -7.36 15.97
N ARG A 56 7.10 -7.11 14.80
CA ARG A 56 5.91 -6.26 14.65
C ARG A 56 4.72 -6.83 15.40
N GLU A 57 4.45 -8.13 15.32
CA GLU A 57 3.35 -8.75 16.04
C GLU A 57 3.49 -8.59 17.55
N LEU A 58 4.70 -8.76 18.10
CA LEU A 58 4.97 -8.55 19.52
C LEU A 58 4.73 -7.09 19.93
N ALA A 59 5.22 -6.13 19.14
CA ALA A 59 4.95 -4.72 19.37
C ALA A 59 3.45 -4.43 19.36
N LEU A 60 2.72 -4.94 18.36
CA LEU A 60 1.27 -4.78 18.26
C LEU A 60 0.52 -5.48 19.41
N LYS A 61 1.03 -6.59 19.94
CA LYS A 61 0.45 -7.27 21.10
C LYS A 61 0.63 -6.45 22.38
N ALA A 62 1.76 -5.77 22.52
CA ALA A 62 2.05 -4.89 23.66
C ALA A 62 1.19 -3.62 23.68
N LEU A 63 0.68 -3.17 22.53
CA LEU A 63 -0.21 -2.01 22.45
C LEU A 63 -1.55 -2.25 23.16
N ASN A 64 -2.07 -1.18 23.76
CA ASN A 64 -3.39 -1.12 24.34
C ASN A 64 -4.49 -1.15 23.27
N HIS A 65 -5.71 -1.45 23.70
CA HIS A 65 -6.85 -1.53 22.81
C HIS A 65 -7.14 -0.22 22.06
N ASP A 66 -6.97 0.92 22.73
CA ASP A 66 -7.18 2.24 22.12
C ASP A 66 -6.09 2.61 21.11
N GLU A 67 -4.83 2.27 21.39
CA GLU A 67 -3.72 2.46 20.44
C GLU A 67 -3.93 1.65 19.16
N LYS A 68 -4.44 0.41 19.28
CA LYS A 68 -4.82 -0.41 18.14
C LYS A 68 -5.94 0.23 17.32
N ARG A 69 -6.93 0.84 17.98
CA ARG A 69 -8.00 1.59 17.30
C ARG A 69 -7.45 2.83 16.60
N LEU A 70 -6.57 3.59 17.24
CA LEU A 70 -5.94 4.75 16.64
C LEU A 70 -5.14 4.36 15.39
N MET A 71 -4.38 3.26 15.42
CA MET A 71 -3.71 2.74 14.22
C MET A 71 -4.68 2.38 13.10
N ILE A 72 -5.79 1.72 13.42
CA ILE A 72 -6.83 1.38 12.43
C ILE A 72 -7.44 2.65 11.84
N LEU A 73 -7.77 3.65 12.68
CA LEU A 73 -8.32 4.92 12.23
C LEU A 73 -7.31 5.68 11.36
N ALA A 74 -6.04 5.73 11.77
CA ALA A 74 -4.97 6.36 10.99
C ALA A 74 -4.79 5.68 9.62
N ALA A 75 -4.85 4.35 9.57
CA ALA A 75 -4.77 3.61 8.31
C ALA A 75 -6.01 3.80 7.43
N ALA A 76 -7.20 3.97 8.03
CA ALA A 76 -8.43 4.28 7.30
C ALA A 76 -8.48 5.73 6.82
N ALA A 77 -7.76 6.64 7.50
CA ALA A 77 -7.63 8.06 7.14
C ALA A 77 -6.70 8.32 5.95
N GLU A 78 -6.04 7.28 5.42
CA GLU A 78 -5.33 7.31 4.15
C GLU A 78 -6.15 6.66 3.00
N PRO A 79 -7.36 7.14 2.65
CA PRO A 79 -7.90 6.82 1.35
C PRO A 79 -7.20 7.71 0.32
N SER A 80 -6.60 7.11 -0.72
CA SER A 80 -6.28 7.79 -1.98
C SER A 80 -5.07 8.75 -1.99
N ALA A 81 -3.86 8.19 -1.99
CA ALA A 81 -2.80 8.67 -2.88
C ALA A 81 -2.20 7.43 -3.55
N CYS A 82 -2.82 6.85 -4.59
CA CYS A 82 -2.62 7.33 -5.94
C CYS A 82 -3.43 6.39 -6.87
N ARG A 83 -4.70 6.71 -7.10
CA ARG A 83 -5.48 6.09 -8.18
C ARG A 83 -4.99 6.65 -9.52
N LYS A 84 -3.80 6.22 -9.98
CA LYS A 84 -3.40 6.36 -11.39
C LYS A 84 -4.07 5.23 -12.20
N THR A 85 -5.39 5.28 -12.32
CA THR A 85 -6.08 4.61 -13.42
C THR A 85 -6.13 5.59 -14.58
N SER A 86 -5.09 5.56 -15.41
CA SER A 86 -5.15 6.05 -16.79
C SER A 86 -4.64 4.94 -17.71
N VAL A 87 -5.52 3.97 -17.97
CA VAL A 87 -5.38 3.03 -19.09
C VAL A 87 -6.23 3.54 -20.25
N ARG A 88 -5.64 3.47 -21.46
CA ARG A 88 -6.17 3.74 -22.82
C ARG A 88 -6.29 5.21 -23.20
N SER A 89 -6.05 5.65 -24.43
CA SER A 89 -5.79 4.98 -25.73
C SER A 89 -5.31 6.06 -26.71
N GLY A 90 -4.58 5.65 -27.76
CA GLY A 90 -3.76 6.53 -28.56
C GLY A 90 -4.43 7.61 -29.42
N ALA A 91 -3.56 8.47 -29.96
CA ALA A 91 -3.77 9.23 -31.17
C ALA A 91 -2.41 9.31 -31.90
N GLN A 92 -2.25 8.49 -32.93
CA GLN A 92 -1.25 8.75 -33.97
C GLN A 92 -1.70 10.02 -34.70
N GLY A 93 -0.95 11.11 -34.55
CA GLY A 93 -1.19 12.40 -35.17
C GLY A 93 0.00 12.83 -36.02
N SER A 94 -0.17 12.71 -37.33
CA SER A 94 0.76 12.99 -38.42
C SER A 94 1.17 14.48 -38.54
N ARG A 95 2.46 14.72 -38.80
CA ARG A 95 3.11 15.76 -39.63
C ARG A 95 2.63 17.23 -39.54
N ARG A 96 3.59 18.15 -39.32
CA ARG A 96 4.03 19.22 -40.26
C ARG A 96 5.06 20.12 -39.55
N THR A 97 6.33 20.06 -39.94
CA THR A 97 7.01 21.04 -40.82
C THR A 97 6.84 22.50 -40.40
N THR A 98 7.90 23.10 -39.88
CA THR A 98 8.51 24.39 -40.30
C THR A 98 9.83 24.52 -39.50
N ARG A 99 11.01 24.38 -40.13
CA ARG A 99 11.76 25.44 -40.83
C ARG A 99 12.02 26.65 -39.92
N GLN A 100 13.19 26.72 -39.29
CA GLN A 100 14.00 27.95 -39.35
C GLN A 100 15.47 27.70 -39.04
N VAL A 101 16.27 27.99 -40.06
CA VAL A 101 17.70 28.29 -40.03
C VAL A 101 17.94 29.61 -39.28
N LYS A 102 19.06 29.71 -38.54
CA LYS A 102 19.91 30.90 -38.32
C LYS A 102 20.98 30.52 -37.28
N SER A 103 22.21 30.22 -37.69
CA SER A 103 23.30 31.16 -38.00
C SER A 103 23.79 31.94 -36.78
N SER A 104 24.96 31.58 -36.24
CA SER A 104 26.02 32.55 -35.92
C SER A 104 27.20 31.87 -35.21
N SER A 105 28.20 31.53 -36.03
CA SER A 105 29.64 31.70 -35.79
C SER A 105 30.08 32.40 -34.49
N ARG A 106 31.00 31.76 -33.76
CA ARG A 106 32.13 32.46 -33.14
C ARG A 106 33.44 31.66 -33.37
N PRO A 107 34.50 32.30 -33.90
CA PRO A 107 35.74 31.63 -34.26
C PRO A 107 36.65 31.35 -33.06
N ARG A 108 37.44 30.28 -33.20
CA ARG A 108 38.68 30.01 -32.46
C ARG A 108 39.69 31.13 -32.73
N VAL A 109 40.42 31.54 -31.70
CA VAL A 109 41.69 32.24 -31.86
C VAL A 109 42.77 31.44 -31.11
N PRO A 110 43.96 31.22 -31.72
CA PRO A 110 44.95 30.27 -31.22
C PRO A 110 45.95 30.87 -30.23
N THR A 111 46.58 29.94 -29.52
CA THR A 111 47.79 30.02 -28.70
C THR A 111 48.98 30.73 -29.34
N LYS A 112 49.66 31.62 -28.59
CA LYS A 112 51.15 31.73 -28.49
C LYS A 112 51.57 32.88 -27.56
N ARG A 113 52.31 32.57 -26.48
CA ARG A 113 53.71 32.99 -26.28
C ARG A 113 54.35 32.14 -25.19
#